data_AF-J9E6U1-F1
#
_entry.id   AF-J9E6U1-F1
#
_cell.length_a   1.000
_cell.length_b   1.000
_cell.length_c   1.000
_cell.angle_alpha   90.00
_cell.angle_beta   90.00
_cell.angle_gamma   90.00
#
_symmetry.space_group_name_H-M   'P 1'
#
loop_
_entity.id
_entity.type
_entity.pdbx_description
1 polymer ?
#
loop_
_entity_poly.entity_id
_entity_poly.type
_entity_poly.pdbx_seq_one_letter_code
_entity_poly.pdbx_strand_id
1 'polypeptide(L)'
;MKNVVPCEDDVMDIYRIQQLCLEEKKDCKEGSNGILKSLEVHPPTWPENVACLIRGAQKLQDDSQLRVPVARDSYLNCKITSEEYNTDDLPWQNGCRVVGALNERYRGRVVNVSNLTSLEIQKPKQEIVVDLEHDAEIFYEPGDAFYFVVPNIREEVDFILER
;
A
#
# COMPACT_ATOMS: atom_id res chain seq x y z
N MET A 1 -27.13 -8.63 -44.46
CA MET A 1 -27.15 -7.25 -43.92
C MET A 1 -28.23 -7.16 -42.85
N LYS A 2 -27.83 -7.29 -41.58
CA LYS A 2 -28.50 -6.73 -40.41
C LYS A 2 -27.39 -6.38 -39.43
N ASN A 3 -27.17 -5.09 -39.24
CA ASN A 3 -26.19 -4.55 -38.30
C ASN A 3 -26.72 -4.80 -36.89
N VAL A 4 -25.99 -5.57 -36.10
CA VAL A 4 -26.18 -5.65 -34.66
C VAL A 4 -25.13 -4.72 -34.06
N VAL A 5 -25.61 -3.59 -33.55
CA VAL A 5 -24.83 -2.69 -32.70
C VAL A 5 -24.61 -3.43 -31.38
N PRO A 6 -23.37 -3.65 -30.91
CA PRO A 6 -23.15 -4.12 -29.55
C PRO A 6 -23.40 -2.95 -28.61
N CYS A 7 -24.28 -3.14 -27.63
CA CYS A 7 -24.35 -2.28 -26.45
C CYS A 7 -23.00 -2.40 -25.72
N GLU A 8 -22.31 -1.28 -25.58
CA GLU A 8 -21.13 -1.18 -24.73
C GLU A 8 -21.58 -1.32 -23.28
N ASP A 9 -21.28 -2.46 -22.67
CA ASP A 9 -21.40 -2.64 -21.23
C ASP A 9 -20.33 -1.77 -20.55
N ASP A 10 -20.82 -0.78 -19.82
CA ASP A 10 -20.07 0.29 -19.15
C ASP A 10 -19.17 -0.30 -18.05
N VAL A 11 -17.97 -0.76 -18.43
CA VAL A 11 -16.90 -1.11 -17.51
C VAL A 11 -16.43 0.20 -16.87
N MET A 12 -16.90 0.44 -15.65
CA MET A 12 -16.48 1.58 -14.83
C MET A 12 -14.98 1.50 -14.56
N ASP A 13 -14.25 2.28 -15.35
CA ASP A 13 -12.81 2.48 -15.27
C ASP A 13 -12.41 3.00 -13.88
N ILE A 14 -11.32 2.48 -13.32
CA ILE A 14 -10.80 2.87 -12.00
C ILE A 14 -10.49 4.39 -11.99
N TYR A 15 -10.14 4.95 -13.15
CA TYR A 15 -9.97 6.39 -13.34
C TYR A 15 -11.28 7.18 -13.20
N ARG A 16 -12.42 6.61 -13.62
CA ARG A 16 -13.75 7.23 -13.48
C ARG A 16 -14.20 7.25 -12.02
N ILE A 17 -13.85 6.22 -11.25
CA ILE A 17 -14.05 6.17 -9.78
C ILE A 17 -13.19 7.26 -9.10
N GLN A 18 -11.93 7.41 -9.51
CA GLN A 18 -11.05 8.47 -9.00
C GLN A 18 -11.58 9.88 -9.29
N GLN A 19 -12.21 10.07 -10.46
CA GLN A 19 -12.77 11.36 -10.86
C GLN A 19 -14.10 11.68 -10.17
N LEU A 20 -14.97 10.67 -9.97
CA LEU A 20 -16.20 10.82 -9.19
C LEU A 20 -15.92 11.13 -7.71
N CYS A 21 -14.89 10.52 -7.12
CA CYS A 21 -14.47 10.84 -5.75
C CYS A 21 -13.88 12.27 -5.62
N LEU A 22 -13.36 12.85 -6.70
CA LEU A 22 -12.89 14.24 -6.72
C LEU A 22 -14.04 15.24 -6.90
N GLU A 23 -15.10 14.86 -7.63
CA GLU A 23 -16.24 15.72 -7.95
C GLU A 23 -17.34 15.74 -6.86
N GLU A 24 -17.41 14.75 -5.97
CA GLU A 24 -18.36 14.72 -4.84
C GLU A 24 -18.01 15.64 -3.65
N LYS A 25 -17.30 16.76 -3.91
CA LYS A 25 -17.14 17.87 -2.94
C LYS A 25 -18.37 18.78 -2.85
N LYS A 26 -19.59 18.22 -2.86
CA LYS A 26 -20.81 18.95 -2.54
C LYS A 26 -21.75 18.14 -1.66
N ASP A 27 -21.78 18.57 -0.40
CA ASP A 27 -22.82 18.36 0.62
C ASP A 27 -23.35 16.94 0.78
N CYS A 28 -22.71 16.17 1.68
CA CYS A 28 -23.41 15.20 2.52
C CYS A 28 -22.79 15.18 3.93
N LYS A 29 -23.63 15.45 4.92
CA LYS A 29 -23.30 15.32 6.33
C LYS A 29 -23.38 13.85 6.76
N GLU A 30 -22.42 13.47 7.61
CA GLU A 30 -22.51 12.47 8.67
C GLU A 30 -22.46 10.99 8.25
N GLY A 31 -21.44 10.28 8.76
CA GLY A 31 -21.58 8.84 9.07
C GLY A 31 -20.72 7.82 8.32
N SER A 32 -19.48 8.12 7.93
CA SER A 32 -18.44 7.08 7.81
C SER A 32 -17.06 7.70 7.88
N ASN A 33 -16.41 7.56 9.04
CA ASN A 33 -15.02 7.97 9.23
C ASN A 33 -14.08 6.96 8.53
N GLY A 34 -14.12 6.93 7.20
CA GLY A 34 -12.96 6.57 6.40
C GLY A 34 -12.02 7.76 6.44
N ILE A 35 -11.25 7.89 7.53
CA ILE A 35 -10.26 8.95 7.66
C ILE A 35 -9.22 8.68 6.56
N LEU A 36 -9.36 9.33 5.39
CA LEU A 36 -8.24 9.66 4.53
C LEU A 36 -7.36 10.59 5.36
N LYS A 37 -6.54 9.98 6.20
CA LYS A 37 -5.65 10.68 7.11
C LYS A 37 -4.51 11.11 6.21
N SER A 38 -4.63 12.30 5.64
CA SER A 38 -3.50 12.98 5.02
C SER A 38 -2.33 12.84 5.98
N LEU A 39 -1.22 12.24 5.53
CA LEU A 39 -0.03 12.09 6.33
C LEU A 39 0.46 13.50 6.69
N GLU A 40 0.18 13.95 7.90
CA GLU A 40 0.69 15.22 8.38
C GLU A 40 2.18 15.03 8.71
N VAL A 41 3.02 15.26 7.72
CA VAL A 41 4.47 15.24 7.93
C VAL A 41 4.88 16.55 8.60
N HIS A 42 5.07 16.48 9.91
CA HIS A 42 5.66 17.57 10.66
C HIS A 42 7.18 17.48 10.54
N PRO A 43 7.89 18.56 10.14
CA PRO A 43 9.34 18.56 10.16
C PRO A 43 9.82 18.25 11.58
N PRO A 44 10.69 17.24 11.78
CA PRO A 44 11.09 16.84 13.11
C PRO A 44 11.93 17.94 13.76
N THR A 45 11.50 18.39 14.94
CA THR A 45 12.31 19.27 15.79
C THR A 45 13.29 18.41 16.58
N TRP A 46 14.56 18.45 16.19
CA TRP A 46 15.60 17.70 16.87
C TRP A 46 16.08 18.42 18.12
N PRO A 47 16.29 17.73 19.24
CA PRO A 47 16.79 18.36 20.45
C PRO A 47 18.26 18.79 20.27
N GLU A 48 18.65 19.95 20.82
CA GLU A 48 20.00 20.52 20.66
C GLU A 48 21.05 19.99 21.64
N ASN A 49 20.64 19.35 22.74
CA ASN A 49 21.56 19.01 23.84
C ASN A 49 21.66 17.51 24.16
N VAL A 50 20.94 16.64 23.44
CA VAL A 50 20.95 15.17 23.69
C VAL A 50 21.14 14.37 22.40
N ALA A 51 21.77 13.20 22.48
CA ALA A 51 21.91 12.35 21.30
C ALA A 51 20.55 12.08 20.63
N CYS A 52 20.50 12.18 19.30
CA CYS A 52 19.30 12.02 18.48
C CYS A 52 19.69 11.43 17.12
N LEU A 53 18.71 11.24 16.22
CA LEU A 53 18.97 10.60 14.92
C LEU A 53 20.07 11.30 14.11
N ILE A 54 20.13 12.63 14.15
CA ILE A 54 21.10 13.44 13.42
C ILE A 54 22.36 13.80 14.23
N ARG A 55 22.42 13.45 15.53
CA ARG A 55 23.55 13.77 16.40
C ARG A 55 23.91 12.61 17.32
N GLY A 56 25.12 12.07 17.12
CA GLY A 56 25.66 11.02 17.98
C GLY A 56 25.91 11.46 19.43
N ALA A 57 26.20 10.52 20.31
CA ALA A 57 26.68 10.84 21.66
C ALA A 57 28.07 11.51 21.60
N GLN A 58 28.44 12.31 22.61
CA GLN A 58 29.72 13.06 22.63
C GLN A 58 30.92 12.18 22.28
N LYS A 59 30.97 10.95 22.82
CA LYS A 59 32.05 10.00 22.58
C LYS A 59 32.23 9.59 21.11
N LEU A 60 31.16 9.66 20.30
CA LEU A 60 31.19 9.31 18.87
C LEU A 60 31.36 10.52 17.98
N GLN A 61 31.00 11.73 18.45
CA GLN A 61 31.14 12.95 17.65
C GLN A 61 32.61 13.29 17.38
N ASP A 62 33.48 13.04 18.35
CA ASP A 62 34.90 13.41 18.31
C ASP A 62 35.83 12.20 18.05
N ASP A 63 35.26 11.01 17.78
CA ASP A 63 36.05 9.79 17.60
C ASP A 63 36.64 9.70 16.18
N SER A 64 37.94 9.96 16.08
CA SER A 64 38.71 9.81 14.83
C SER A 64 39.00 8.36 14.44
N GLN A 65 38.70 7.37 15.29
CA GLN A 65 38.98 5.95 15.08
C GLN A 65 37.75 5.15 14.64
N LEU A 66 36.67 5.83 14.22
CA LEU A 66 35.47 5.19 13.72
C LEU A 66 35.79 4.27 12.52
N ARG A 67 35.48 2.99 12.68
CA ARG A 67 35.57 2.01 11.61
C ARG A 67 34.28 2.03 10.80
N VAL A 68 34.31 2.75 9.68
CA VAL A 68 33.15 2.84 8.77
C VAL A 68 33.21 1.69 7.77
N PRO A 69 32.13 0.92 7.59
CA PRO A 69 32.06 -0.10 6.55
C PRO A 69 32.29 0.50 5.15
N VAL A 70 32.97 -0.26 4.29
CA VAL A 70 33.14 0.14 2.88
C VAL A 70 31.78 0.07 2.18
N ALA A 71 31.40 1.16 1.50
CA ALA A 71 30.18 1.20 0.70
C ALA A 71 30.22 0.13 -0.39
N ARG A 72 29.08 -0.53 -0.66
CA ARG A 72 28.98 -1.53 -1.73
C ARG A 72 29.00 -0.85 -3.10
N ASP A 73 29.52 -1.55 -4.09
CA ASP A 73 29.48 -1.11 -5.48
C ASP A 73 28.02 -1.03 -5.98
N SER A 74 27.71 0.05 -6.70
CA SER A 74 26.42 0.22 -7.37
C SER A 74 26.29 -0.75 -8.55
N TYR A 75 25.16 -1.45 -8.64
CA TYR A 75 24.90 -2.45 -9.69
C TYR A 75 23.60 -2.21 -10.48
N LEU A 76 22.74 -1.30 -10.02
CA LEU A 76 21.49 -0.97 -10.69
C LEU A 76 21.71 0.19 -11.66
N ASN A 77 21.20 0.03 -12.89
CA ASN A 77 21.10 1.10 -13.88
C ASN A 77 19.62 1.35 -14.15
N CYS A 78 19.12 2.51 -13.73
CA CYS A 78 17.71 2.87 -13.79
C CYS A 78 17.49 3.99 -14.80
N LYS A 79 16.43 3.90 -15.59
CA LYS A 79 15.97 4.95 -16.50
C LYS A 79 14.49 5.21 -16.23
N ILE A 80 14.14 6.48 -16.07
CA ILE A 80 12.74 6.92 -15.99
C ILE A 80 12.28 7.24 -17.42
N THR A 81 11.18 6.62 -17.84
CA THR A 81 10.54 6.83 -19.15
C THR A 81 9.18 7.48 -18.97
N SER A 82 8.69 8.16 -20.00
CA SER A 82 7.33 8.73 -20.03
C SER A 82 6.25 7.71 -20.38
N GLU A 83 6.65 6.48 -20.71
CA GLU A 83 5.73 5.39 -20.99
C GLU A 83 5.05 4.93 -19.69
N GLU A 84 3.72 4.92 -19.69
CA GLU A 84 2.96 4.29 -18.62
C GLU A 84 3.21 2.78 -18.65
N TYR A 85 3.59 2.24 -17.50
CA TYR A 85 3.91 0.83 -17.37
C TYR A 85 2.66 0.08 -16.88
N ASN A 86 2.14 -0.82 -17.71
CA ASN A 86 1.00 -1.66 -17.34
C ASN A 86 1.40 -2.64 -16.22
N THR A 87 0.75 -2.51 -15.07
CA THR A 87 1.01 -3.35 -13.89
C THR A 87 0.10 -4.57 -13.79
N ASP A 88 -0.98 -4.65 -14.57
CA ASP A 88 -2.03 -5.64 -14.39
C ASP A 88 -1.55 -7.06 -14.73
N ASP A 89 -0.69 -7.18 -15.74
CA ASP A 89 -0.16 -8.46 -16.21
C ASP A 89 1.22 -8.80 -15.63
N LEU A 90 1.70 -8.05 -14.64
CA LEU A 90 3.03 -8.28 -14.10
C LEU A 90 3.12 -9.64 -13.38
N PRO A 91 4.10 -10.48 -13.74
CA PRO A 91 4.35 -11.70 -13.00
C PRO A 91 4.86 -11.32 -11.62
N TRP A 92 4.16 -11.81 -10.60
CA TRP A 92 4.52 -11.60 -9.20
C TRP A 92 5.97 -12.00 -8.95
N GLN A 93 6.76 -11.12 -8.31
CA GLN A 93 8.19 -11.32 -8.06
C GLN A 93 8.99 -11.73 -9.30
N ASN A 94 8.64 -11.20 -10.48
CA ASN A 94 9.24 -11.59 -11.76
C ASN A 94 9.11 -13.09 -12.06
N GLY A 95 8.02 -13.71 -11.59
CA GLY A 95 7.76 -15.15 -11.74
C GLY A 95 8.44 -16.02 -10.70
N CYS A 96 9.10 -15.44 -9.70
CA CYS A 96 9.63 -16.20 -8.56
C CYS A 96 8.49 -16.75 -7.71
N ARG A 97 8.64 -18.02 -7.32
CA ARG A 97 7.67 -18.71 -6.46
C ARG A 97 7.82 -18.22 -5.03
N VAL A 98 6.70 -17.93 -4.38
CA VAL A 98 6.69 -17.67 -2.94
C VAL A 98 6.82 -19.01 -2.23
N VAL A 99 7.91 -19.21 -1.49
CA VAL A 99 8.15 -20.45 -0.76
C VAL A 99 7.05 -20.63 0.29
N GLY A 100 6.33 -21.76 0.22
CA GLY A 100 5.27 -22.10 1.18
C GLY A 100 3.87 -21.58 0.82
N ALA A 101 3.69 -20.91 -0.31
CA ALA A 101 2.38 -20.51 -0.81
C ALA A 101 2.05 -21.20 -2.14
N LEU A 102 0.77 -21.48 -2.37
CA LEU A 102 0.26 -21.75 -3.72
C LEU A 102 0.45 -20.47 -4.54
N ASN A 103 1.04 -20.56 -5.74
CA ASN A 103 1.31 -19.39 -6.59
C ASN A 103 0.06 -18.88 -7.33
N GLU A 104 -1.12 -19.20 -6.82
CA GLU A 104 -2.39 -18.74 -7.36
C GLU A 104 -2.75 -17.42 -6.69
N ARG A 105 -3.10 -16.44 -7.52
CA ARG A 105 -3.53 -15.12 -7.05
C ARG A 105 -5.04 -15.04 -7.25
N TYR A 106 -5.73 -14.69 -6.17
CA TYR A 106 -7.15 -14.42 -6.23
C TYR A 106 -7.37 -12.92 -6.03
N ARG A 107 -8.22 -12.33 -6.85
CA ARG A 107 -8.71 -10.98 -6.64
C ARG A 107 -9.93 -11.07 -5.75
N GLY A 108 -9.97 -10.27 -4.70
CA GLY A 108 -11.08 -10.24 -3.76
C GLY A 108 -11.34 -8.83 -3.27
N ARG A 109 -12.57 -8.61 -2.80
CA ARG A 109 -13.04 -7.36 -2.22
C ARG A 109 -13.33 -7.56 -0.76
N VAL A 110 -12.87 -6.65 0.08
CA VAL A 110 -13.30 -6.60 1.48
C VAL A 110 -14.75 -6.12 1.51
N VAL A 111 -15.67 -7.00 1.89
CA VAL A 111 -17.12 -6.72 1.93
C VAL A 111 -17.60 -6.32 3.33
N ASN A 112 -16.84 -6.69 4.36
CA ASN A 112 -17.14 -6.31 5.73
C ASN A 112 -15.87 -6.16 6.57
N VAL A 113 -15.90 -5.23 7.52
CA VAL A 113 -14.88 -5.04 8.55
C VAL A 113 -15.59 -4.80 9.88
N SER A 114 -15.35 -5.67 10.85
CA SER A 114 -15.97 -5.58 12.18
C SER A 114 -14.88 -5.43 13.26
N ASN A 115 -15.15 -4.60 14.28
CA ASN A 115 -14.25 -4.46 15.42
C ASN A 115 -14.58 -5.53 16.46
N LEU A 116 -13.59 -6.35 16.81
CA LEU A 116 -13.71 -7.40 17.83
C LEU A 116 -13.37 -6.89 19.25
N THR A 117 -12.88 -5.66 19.35
CA THR A 117 -12.44 -5.02 20.58
C THR A 117 -13.09 -3.66 20.76
N SER A 118 -13.24 -3.22 22.01
CA SER A 118 -13.63 -1.83 22.32
C SER A 118 -12.63 -0.83 21.73
N LEU A 119 -13.12 0.36 21.38
CA LEU A 119 -12.34 1.46 20.81
C LEU A 119 -11.26 2.01 21.75
N GLU A 120 -11.37 1.72 23.05
CA GLU A 120 -10.44 2.18 24.08
C GLU A 120 -9.22 1.26 24.23
N ILE A 121 -9.19 0.11 23.53
CA ILE A 121 -8.09 -0.85 23.62
C ILE A 121 -6.91 -0.37 22.77
N GLN A 122 -5.72 -0.35 23.38
CA GLN A 122 -4.46 0.10 22.72
C GLN A 122 -4.09 -0.69 21.45
N LYS A 123 -4.56 -1.94 21.34
CA LYS A 123 -4.35 -2.82 20.19
C LYS A 123 -5.70 -3.31 19.68
N PRO A 124 -6.35 -2.56 18.78
CA PRO A 124 -7.64 -2.97 18.24
C PRO A 124 -7.49 -4.25 17.42
N LYS A 125 -8.48 -5.13 17.51
CA LYS A 125 -8.60 -6.33 16.68
C LYS A 125 -9.80 -6.18 15.76
N GLN A 126 -9.60 -6.54 14.51
CA GLN A 126 -10.62 -6.47 13.48
C GLN A 126 -10.78 -7.83 12.82
N GLU A 127 -12.00 -8.15 12.45
CA GLU A 127 -12.33 -9.23 11.55
C GLU A 127 -12.69 -8.62 10.19
N ILE A 128 -12.16 -9.22 9.14
CA ILE A 128 -12.45 -8.83 7.76
C ILE A 128 -13.14 -10.00 7.05
N VAL A 129 -14.14 -9.68 6.24
CA VAL A 129 -14.76 -10.64 5.34
C VAL A 129 -14.38 -10.24 3.92
N VAL A 130 -13.77 -11.18 3.20
CA VAL A 130 -13.30 -10.99 1.82
C VAL A 130 -14.15 -11.87 0.92
N ASP A 131 -14.78 -11.23 -0.07
CA ASP A 131 -15.47 -11.91 -1.15
C ASP A 131 -14.52 -12.03 -2.35
N LEU A 132 -14.49 -13.19 -2.99
CA LEU A 132 -13.57 -13.47 -4.10
C LEU A 132 -14.30 -13.20 -5.43
N GLU A 133 -13.61 -12.54 -6.35
CA GLU A 133 -14.19 -12.25 -7.67
C GLU A 133 -14.24 -13.53 -8.54
N HIS A 134 -15.12 -13.52 -9.55
CA HIS A 134 -15.23 -14.56 -10.59
C HIS A 134 -15.57 -15.98 -10.10
N ASP A 135 -16.37 -16.09 -9.03
CA ASP A 135 -16.76 -17.37 -8.42
C ASP A 135 -15.55 -18.27 -8.07
N ALA A 136 -14.41 -17.64 -7.75
CA ALA A 136 -13.21 -18.37 -7.40
C ALA A 136 -13.40 -19.12 -6.09
N GLU A 137 -13.37 -20.45 -6.15
CA GLU A 137 -13.38 -21.30 -4.97
C GLU A 137 -11.95 -21.59 -4.53
N ILE A 138 -11.61 -21.16 -3.30
CA ILE A 138 -10.37 -21.58 -2.66
C ILE A 138 -10.67 -22.78 -1.76
N PHE A 139 -9.98 -23.89 -2.00
CA PHE A 139 -10.00 -25.03 -1.08
C PHE A 139 -9.07 -24.72 0.10
N TYR A 140 -9.64 -24.56 1.29
CA TYR A 140 -8.89 -24.36 2.52
C TYR A 140 -9.53 -25.12 3.69
N GLU A 141 -8.71 -25.45 4.68
CA GLU A 141 -9.14 -26.03 5.95
C GLU A 141 -8.97 -25.01 7.10
N PRO A 142 -9.76 -25.13 8.18
CA PRO A 142 -9.55 -24.31 9.37
C PRO A 142 -8.14 -24.49 9.94
N GLY A 143 -7.37 -23.41 9.96
CA GLY A 143 -5.97 -23.42 10.37
C GLY A 143 -4.99 -23.04 9.25
N ASP A 144 -5.45 -23.04 8.00
CA ASP A 144 -4.68 -22.55 6.86
C ASP A 144 -4.41 -21.05 6.94
N ALA A 145 -3.34 -20.62 6.27
CA ALA A 145 -2.90 -19.24 6.21
C ALA A 145 -3.01 -18.68 4.80
N PHE A 146 -3.43 -17.42 4.72
CA PHE A 146 -3.49 -16.65 3.48
C PHE A 146 -2.50 -15.49 3.52
N TYR A 147 -1.94 -15.15 2.37
CA TYR A 147 -1.07 -14.01 2.19
C TYR A 147 -1.84 -12.90 1.47
N PHE A 148 -1.79 -11.70 2.04
CA PHE A 148 -2.39 -10.51 1.45
C PHE A 148 -1.32 -9.64 0.81
N VAL A 149 -1.66 -9.11 -0.37
CA VAL A 149 -0.87 -8.11 -1.07
C VAL A 149 -1.43 -6.75 -0.71
N VAL A 150 -0.63 -5.93 -0.03
CA VAL A 150 -1.05 -4.60 0.42
C VAL A 150 -0.10 -3.55 -0.17
N PRO A 151 -0.60 -2.53 -0.89
CA PRO A 151 0.24 -1.44 -1.36
C PRO A 151 0.73 -0.59 -0.19
N ASN A 152 1.83 0.12 -0.39
CA ASN A 152 2.26 1.16 0.55
C ASN A 152 1.18 2.27 0.64
N ILE A 153 1.16 2.97 1.76
CA ILE A 153 0.27 4.12 1.98
C ILE A 153 0.62 5.21 0.96
N ARG A 154 -0.39 5.69 0.23
CA ARG A 154 -0.19 6.61 -0.90
C ARG A 154 0.52 7.89 -0.47
N GLU A 155 0.11 8.44 0.68
CA GLU A 155 0.66 9.66 1.22
C GLU A 155 2.16 9.52 1.58
N GLU A 156 2.61 8.32 1.99
CA GLU A 156 4.03 8.06 2.22
C GLU A 156 4.81 7.95 0.90
N VAL A 157 4.20 7.33 -0.11
CA VAL A 157 4.79 7.22 -1.45
C VAL A 157 4.96 8.61 -2.06
N ASP A 158 3.90 9.42 -2.06
CA ASP A 158 3.91 10.77 -2.60
C ASP A 158 4.95 11.63 -1.86
N PHE A 159 5.02 11.55 -0.53
CA PHE A 159 6.02 12.25 0.27
C PHE A 159 7.47 11.89 -0.11
N ILE A 160 7.77 10.61 -0.38
CA ILE A 160 9.11 10.17 -0.78
C ILE A 160 9.44 10.64 -2.19
N LEU A 161 8.46 10.63 -3.10
CA LEU A 161 8.65 11.04 -4.50
C LEU A 161 8.80 12.56 -4.66
N GLU A 162 8.21 13.36 -3.77
CA GLU A 162 8.37 14.82 -3.75
C GLU A 162 9.71 15.31 -3.18
N ARG A 163 10.39 14.47 -2.39
CA ARG A 163 11.63 14.83 -1.68
C ARG A 163 12.87 14.83 -2.58
#